data_AF-A0ABD2GE15-F1
#
_entry.id   AF-A0ABD2GE15-F1
#
_cell.length_a   1.000
_cell.length_b   1.000
_cell.length_c   1.000
_cell.angle_alpha   90.00
_cell.angle_beta   90.00
_cell.angle_gamma   90.00
#
_symmetry.space_group_name_H-M   'P 1'
#
loop_
_entity.id
_entity.type
_entity.pdbx_description
1 polymer ?
#
loop_
_entity_poly.entity_id
_entity_poly.type
_entity_poly.pdbx_seq_one_letter_code
_entity_poly.pdbx_strand_id
1 'polypeptide(L)'
;MAGVGFRRWAQALSRGKGSGLSALLPGYRAASGGSKADLPSSYPLTPEAKAAAAKKYNMRVDDYKPYPDQGEGYGDYPKLPDTSQQERDPWYQWDHPDLRRNWGEPMHWNFDIFTRNRVDTSPTVVSWSTMCKQLFGFIGFMLFMFYLGEKYPAYQPVAPKQYPYNNLYLEKGGDPEKQPEEVVNYKI
;
A
#
# COMPACT_ATOMS: atom_id res chain seq x y z
N MET A 1 -1.71 -21.99 78.73
CA MET A 1 -0.70 -20.90 78.78
C MET A 1 0.55 -21.34 78.04
N ALA A 2 0.55 -21.26 76.71
CA ALA A 2 1.70 -21.42 75.82
C ALA A 2 1.21 -21.05 74.40
N GLY A 3 1.81 -20.06 73.74
CA GLY A 3 1.37 -19.69 72.38
C GLY A 3 1.63 -18.26 71.90
N VAL A 4 2.49 -17.48 72.57
CA VAL A 4 2.83 -16.10 72.15
C VAL A 4 4.29 -15.98 71.66
N GLY A 5 5.00 -17.11 71.53
CA GLY A 5 6.43 -17.13 71.18
C GLY A 5 6.77 -17.11 69.68
N PHE A 6 5.85 -17.53 68.80
CA PHE A 6 6.21 -17.81 67.40
C PHE A 6 5.88 -16.68 66.41
N ARG A 7 4.99 -15.74 66.78
CA ARG A 7 4.62 -14.60 65.89
C ARG A 7 5.61 -13.43 65.91
N ARG A 8 6.53 -13.36 66.88
CA ARG A 8 7.53 -12.28 66.98
C ARG A 8 8.83 -12.55 66.24
N TRP A 9 9.11 -13.80 65.88
CA TRP A 9 10.31 -14.16 65.10
C TRP A 9 10.16 -13.90 63.59
N ALA A 10 8.94 -13.96 63.06
CA ALA A 10 8.67 -13.69 61.64
C ALA A 10 8.75 -12.19 61.27
N GLN A 11 8.67 -11.27 62.23
CA GLN A 11 8.79 -9.82 61.99
C GLN A 11 10.22 -9.28 62.18
N ALA A 12 11.16 -10.09 62.68
CA ALA A 12 12.54 -9.68 62.87
C ALA A 12 13.42 -9.91 61.63
N LEU A 13 12.96 -10.69 60.65
CA LEU A 13 13.67 -10.98 59.40
C LEU A 13 13.41 -9.96 58.27
N SER A 14 12.55 -8.96 58.46
CA SER A 14 12.22 -7.96 57.42
C SER A 14 12.90 -6.59 57.60
N ARG A 15 13.82 -6.46 58.57
CA ARG A 15 14.57 -5.20 58.82
C ARG A 15 16.08 -5.38 58.76
N GLY A 16 16.55 -6.22 57.84
CA GLY A 16 17.95 -6.21 57.42
C GLY A 16 18.21 -5.05 56.46
N LYS A 17 18.90 -4.00 56.94
CA LYS A 17 19.58 -3.01 56.10
C LYS A 17 20.73 -3.72 55.36
N GLY A 18 20.41 -4.36 54.25
CA GLY A 18 21.39 -4.87 53.29
C GLY A 18 21.77 -3.75 52.32
N SER A 19 23.01 -3.28 52.39
CA SER A 19 23.68 -2.62 51.27
C SER A 19 23.86 -3.68 50.18
N GLY A 20 22.90 -3.74 49.27
CA GLY A 20 22.87 -4.67 48.15
C GLY A 20 22.52 -3.89 46.90
N LEU A 21 23.34 -4.07 45.87
CA LEU A 21 23.29 -3.49 44.52
C LEU A 21 21.98 -3.82 43.77
N SER A 22 20.85 -3.39 44.30
CA SER A 22 19.54 -3.46 43.63
C SER A 22 18.77 -2.15 43.76
N ALA A 23 19.51 -1.03 43.76
CA ALA A 23 19.04 0.18 43.12
C ALA A 23 19.19 -0.01 41.60
N LEU A 24 18.45 -0.97 41.05
CA LEU A 24 17.86 -0.76 39.73
C LEU A 24 16.89 0.40 39.93
N LEU A 25 17.44 1.62 39.97
CA LEU A 25 16.73 2.77 39.44
C LEU A 25 16.04 2.23 38.19
N PRO A 26 14.72 2.34 38.05
CA PRO A 26 14.16 2.23 36.72
C PRO A 26 14.88 3.35 35.97
N GLY A 27 15.90 2.95 35.22
CA GLY A 27 16.50 3.74 34.19
C GLY A 27 15.42 3.87 33.14
N TYR A 28 14.40 4.68 33.43
CA TYR A 28 13.80 5.48 32.39
C TYR A 28 15.01 6.25 31.87
N ARG A 29 15.66 5.70 30.84
CA ARG A 29 16.31 6.56 29.87
C ARG A 29 15.22 7.58 29.60
N ALA A 30 15.43 8.83 30.02
CA ALA A 30 14.77 9.92 29.35
C ALA A 30 15.16 9.68 27.90
N ALA A 31 14.26 9.02 27.16
CA ALA A 31 14.35 9.00 25.72
C ALA A 31 14.52 10.47 25.38
N SER A 32 15.51 10.80 24.57
CA SER A 32 15.65 12.11 23.95
C SER A 32 14.44 12.33 23.03
N GLY A 33 13.25 12.35 23.60
CA GLY A 33 11.98 12.48 22.92
C GLY A 33 11.76 13.95 22.63
N GLY A 34 11.20 14.22 21.45
CA GLY A 34 10.76 15.56 21.09
C GLY A 34 9.87 16.11 22.21
N SER A 35 10.01 17.42 22.45
CA SER A 35 9.11 18.13 23.33
C SER A 35 7.70 18.14 22.71
N LYS A 36 6.65 18.40 23.52
CA LYS A 36 5.29 18.58 22.97
C LYS A 36 5.22 19.68 21.91
N ALA A 37 6.14 20.64 21.95
CA ALA A 37 6.24 21.72 20.97
C ALA A 37 6.78 21.23 19.61
N ASP A 38 7.47 20.09 19.56
CA ASP A 38 8.04 19.51 18.34
C ASP A 38 7.03 18.58 17.61
N LEU A 39 5.93 18.22 18.27
CA LEU A 39 4.90 17.33 17.73
C LEU A 39 3.88 18.11 16.87
N PRO A 40 3.21 17.43 15.91
CA PRO A 40 2.06 17.99 15.21
C PRO A 40 0.95 18.45 16.17
N SER A 41 0.31 19.56 15.84
CA SER A 41 -0.73 20.20 16.65
C SER A 41 -1.95 20.60 15.80
N SER A 42 -2.90 21.32 16.39
CA SER A 42 -4.10 21.82 15.70
C SER A 42 -3.77 22.84 14.61
N TYR A 43 -4.69 23.01 13.66
CA TYR A 43 -4.54 23.94 12.54
C TYR A 43 -4.17 25.39 12.98
N PRO A 44 -3.16 26.04 12.39
CA PRO A 44 -2.71 27.36 12.79
C PRO A 44 -3.61 28.45 12.21
N LEU A 45 -4.38 29.13 13.07
CA LEU A 45 -5.29 30.21 12.67
C LEU A 45 -4.61 31.58 12.57
N THR A 46 -3.62 31.86 13.41
CA THR A 46 -2.94 33.16 13.48
C THR A 46 -1.63 33.16 12.68
N PRO A 47 -1.19 34.31 12.14
CA PRO A 47 0.10 34.41 11.43
C PRO A 47 1.29 34.06 12.33
N GLU A 48 1.21 34.36 13.63
CA GLU A 48 2.23 33.99 14.61
C GLU A 48 2.29 32.47 14.83
N ALA A 49 1.12 31.81 14.97
CA ALA A 49 1.05 30.36 15.07
C ALA A 49 1.55 29.70 13.79
N LYS A 50 1.25 30.29 12.63
CA LYS A 50 1.77 29.84 11.33
C LYS A 50 3.30 29.96 11.27
N ALA A 51 3.88 31.06 11.75
CA ALA A 51 5.33 31.25 11.80
C ALA A 51 6.01 30.28 12.77
N ALA A 52 5.39 30.01 13.93
CA ALA A 52 5.86 29.02 14.89
C ALA A 52 5.80 27.59 14.30
N ALA A 53 4.72 27.24 13.60
CA ALA A 53 4.58 25.94 12.93
C ALA A 53 5.60 25.77 11.79
N ALA A 54 5.81 26.80 10.96
CA ALA A 54 6.85 26.76 9.93
C ALA A 54 8.24 26.53 10.53
N LYS A 55 8.57 27.22 11.63
CA LYS A 55 9.82 27.02 12.38
C LYS A 55 9.93 25.59 12.94
N LYS A 56 8.84 25.04 13.47
CA LYS A 56 8.75 23.66 13.98
C LYS A 56 9.09 22.62 12.91
N TYR A 57 8.62 22.82 11.67
CA TYR A 57 8.86 21.92 10.54
C TYR A 57 10.13 22.25 9.72
N ASN A 58 10.99 23.14 10.23
CA ASN A 58 12.20 23.57 9.52
C ASN A 58 11.92 24.19 8.13
N MET A 59 10.76 24.84 7.97
CA MET A 59 10.32 25.48 6.72
C MET A 59 10.32 27.00 6.83
N ARG A 60 10.39 27.68 5.69
CA ARG A 60 10.14 29.12 5.60
C ARG A 60 8.64 29.40 5.77
N VAL A 61 8.31 30.51 6.44
CA VAL A 61 6.90 30.90 6.71
C VAL A 61 6.08 31.09 5.42
N ASP A 62 6.73 31.58 4.37
CA ASP A 62 6.10 31.82 3.06
C ASP A 62 5.74 30.52 2.33
N ASP A 63 6.59 29.50 2.44
CA ASP A 63 6.41 28.20 1.79
C ASP A 63 5.50 27.27 2.61
N TYR A 64 5.41 27.50 3.92
CA TYR A 64 4.54 26.73 4.79
C TYR A 64 3.06 26.97 4.47
N LYS A 65 2.41 25.92 3.99
CA LYS A 65 0.97 25.87 3.72
C LYS A 65 0.41 24.63 4.41
N PRO A 66 -0.44 24.77 5.45
CA PRO A 66 -1.12 23.62 6.03
C PRO A 66 -2.21 23.10 5.08
N TYR A 67 -2.66 21.86 5.30
CA TYR A 67 -3.86 21.32 4.65
C TYR A 67 -5.09 22.15 5.03
N PRO A 68 -6.10 22.29 4.15
CA PRO A 68 -7.33 23.01 4.49
C PRO A 68 -8.04 22.33 5.68
N ASP A 69 -8.56 23.15 6.60
CA ASP A 69 -9.25 22.65 7.80
C ASP A 69 -10.68 22.21 7.48
N GLN A 70 -10.81 20.95 7.02
CA GLN A 70 -12.08 20.29 6.74
C GLN A 70 -12.43 19.22 7.79
N GLY A 71 -11.71 19.18 8.93
CA GLY A 71 -11.88 18.14 9.94
C GLY A 71 -11.30 16.77 9.57
N GLU A 72 -10.44 16.69 8.55
CA GLU A 72 -9.78 15.45 8.08
C GLU A 72 -8.66 14.96 9.02
N GLY A 73 -8.24 15.78 9.98
CA GLY A 73 -7.26 15.40 11.00
C GLY A 73 -5.79 15.68 10.66
N TYR A 74 -5.48 16.44 9.61
CA TYR A 74 -4.10 16.84 9.28
C TYR A 74 -3.47 17.80 10.29
N GLY A 75 -4.29 18.62 10.97
CA GLY A 75 -3.82 19.62 11.93
C GLY A 75 -2.93 20.68 11.29
N ASP A 76 -1.74 20.89 11.86
CA ASP A 76 -0.73 21.83 11.37
C ASP A 76 0.32 21.20 10.45
N TYR A 77 0.11 19.98 9.97
CA TYR A 77 1.08 19.32 9.08
C TYR A 77 1.23 20.08 7.75
N PRO A 78 2.48 20.28 7.25
CA PRO A 78 2.69 20.99 6.00
C PRO A 78 2.18 20.18 4.79
N LYS A 79 1.43 20.85 3.92
CA LYS A 79 1.07 20.34 2.60
C LYS A 79 2.24 20.57 1.65
N LEU A 80 3.08 19.55 1.54
CA LEU A 80 4.15 19.52 0.56
C LEU A 80 3.60 19.25 -0.85
N PRO A 81 4.35 19.56 -1.92
CA PRO A 81 3.98 19.17 -3.28
C PRO A 81 3.84 17.65 -3.40
N ASP A 82 2.81 17.20 -4.11
CA ASP A 82 2.51 15.78 -4.38
C ASP A 82 3.47 15.21 -5.45
N THR A 83 4.77 15.17 -5.14
CA THR A 83 5.84 14.67 -6.02
C THR A 83 6.45 13.39 -5.47
N SER A 84 6.71 12.41 -6.34
CA SER A 84 7.36 11.16 -5.99
C SER A 84 8.82 11.37 -5.60
N GLN A 85 9.36 10.47 -4.77
CA GLN A 85 10.79 10.49 -4.45
C GLN A 85 11.69 10.11 -5.63
N GLN A 86 11.11 9.66 -6.74
CA GLN A 86 11.84 9.30 -7.96
C GLN A 86 12.24 10.53 -8.77
N GLU A 87 11.52 11.66 -8.64
CA GLU A 87 11.84 12.92 -9.33
C GLU A 87 13.03 13.67 -8.72
N ARG A 88 13.36 13.41 -7.46
CA ARG A 88 14.49 14.04 -6.78
C ARG A 88 15.82 13.67 -7.44
N ASP A 89 16.75 14.63 -7.43
CA ASP A 89 18.08 14.46 -8.06
C ASP A 89 18.77 13.17 -7.60
N PRO A 90 19.04 12.21 -8.50
CA PRO A 90 19.73 10.98 -8.15
C PRO A 90 21.23 11.17 -7.87
N TRP A 91 21.82 12.29 -8.28
CA TRP A 91 23.26 12.53 -8.19
C TRP A 91 23.69 13.25 -6.91
N TYR A 92 22.77 13.99 -6.29
CA TYR A 92 22.98 14.57 -4.98
C TYR A 92 23.17 13.46 -3.92
N GLN A 93 24.15 13.64 -3.03
CA GLN A 93 24.43 12.71 -1.93
C GLN A 93 23.45 12.95 -0.77
N TRP A 94 22.31 12.26 -0.81
CA TRP A 94 21.28 12.31 0.24
C TRP A 94 21.72 11.59 1.53
N ASP A 95 21.29 12.09 2.69
CA ASP A 95 21.50 11.41 3.98
C ASP A 95 20.84 10.02 4.02
N HIS A 96 19.68 9.89 3.38
CA HIS A 96 19.00 8.63 3.10
C HIS A 96 18.98 8.38 1.58
N PRO A 97 20.00 7.70 1.02
CA PRO A 97 20.13 7.51 -0.44
C PRO A 97 19.00 6.67 -1.06
N ASP A 98 18.47 5.71 -0.31
CA ASP A 98 17.37 4.87 -0.71
C ASP A 98 16.09 5.68 -0.92
N LEU A 99 15.80 6.60 0.00
CA LEU A 99 14.61 7.46 0.01
C LEU A 99 14.80 8.81 -0.70
N ARG A 100 16.04 9.17 -1.05
CA ARG A 100 16.45 10.50 -1.56
C ARG A 100 15.96 11.64 -0.67
N ARG A 101 16.29 11.59 0.62
CA ARG A 101 15.82 12.55 1.63
C ARG A 101 16.95 12.96 2.57
N ASN A 102 16.94 14.22 2.99
CA ASN A 102 17.86 14.74 4.00
C ASN A 102 17.28 14.64 5.42
N TRP A 103 18.16 14.67 6.41
CA TRP A 103 17.79 14.78 7.81
C TRP A 103 17.19 16.17 8.09
N GLY A 104 16.13 16.23 8.91
CA GLY A 104 15.42 17.47 9.24
C GLY A 104 14.48 18.01 8.17
N GLU A 105 14.41 17.38 6.99
CA GLU A 105 13.44 17.74 5.96
C GLU A 105 12.03 17.24 6.33
N PRO A 106 10.97 18.07 6.20
CA PRO A 106 9.60 17.64 6.44
C PRO A 106 9.20 16.52 5.47
N MET A 107 8.53 15.49 6.00
CA MET A 107 8.10 14.34 5.21
C MET A 107 6.76 14.61 4.53
N HIS A 108 6.55 14.12 3.32
CA HIS A 108 5.24 14.21 2.68
C HIS A 108 4.19 13.42 3.50
N TRP A 109 2.94 13.88 3.57
CA TRP A 109 1.90 13.14 4.32
C TRP A 109 1.73 11.72 3.79
N ASN A 110 1.58 11.57 2.47
CA ASN A 110 1.51 10.28 1.76
C ASN A 110 2.90 9.75 1.34
N PHE A 111 3.93 9.90 2.19
CA PHE A 111 5.29 9.47 1.84
C PHE A 111 5.40 7.96 1.55
N ASP A 112 4.56 7.16 2.21
CA ASP A 112 4.47 5.73 1.99
C ASP A 112 4.01 5.39 0.57
N ILE A 113 3.18 6.21 -0.08
CA ILE A 113 2.73 6.02 -1.46
C ILE A 113 3.80 6.49 -2.45
N PHE A 114 4.48 7.59 -2.12
CA PHE A 114 5.50 8.23 -2.96
C PHE A 114 6.93 7.72 -2.75
N THR A 115 7.08 6.62 -2.02
CA THR A 115 8.35 5.89 -1.95
C THR A 115 8.74 5.40 -3.35
N ARG A 116 10.05 5.38 -3.66
CA ARG A 116 10.58 5.04 -5.00
C ARG A 116 10.14 3.68 -5.57
N ASN A 117 9.67 2.76 -4.72
CA ASN A 117 9.21 1.44 -5.13
C ASN A 117 7.71 1.37 -5.45
N ARG A 118 6.98 2.51 -5.41
CA ARG A 118 5.52 2.57 -5.50
C ARG A 118 5.07 3.54 -6.60
N VAL A 119 4.24 4.52 -6.27
CA VAL A 119 3.63 5.42 -7.26
C VAL A 119 4.65 6.47 -7.66
N ASP A 120 4.87 6.58 -8.97
CA ASP A 120 5.74 7.58 -9.57
C ASP A 120 4.93 8.66 -10.29
N THR A 121 5.28 9.91 -10.04
CA THR A 121 4.68 11.10 -10.67
C THR A 121 5.59 11.71 -11.73
N SER A 122 6.74 11.07 -12.02
CA SER A 122 7.71 11.58 -12.97
C SER A 122 7.08 11.89 -14.34
N PRO A 123 7.47 13.03 -14.96
CA PRO A 123 6.83 13.49 -16.17
C PRO A 123 7.09 12.52 -17.33
N THR A 124 6.03 12.05 -17.98
CA THR A 124 6.11 11.21 -19.17
C THR A 124 6.21 12.04 -20.44
N VAL A 125 6.88 11.52 -21.47
CA VAL A 125 7.03 12.20 -22.76
C VAL A 125 5.69 12.38 -23.51
N VAL A 126 4.71 11.53 -23.25
CA VAL A 126 3.34 11.61 -23.80
C VAL A 126 2.38 12.05 -22.70
N SER A 127 1.41 12.90 -23.04
CA SER A 127 0.36 13.29 -22.10
C SER A 127 -0.53 12.10 -21.69
N TRP A 128 -0.93 12.07 -20.42
CA TRP A 128 -1.77 11.01 -19.85
C TRP A 128 -3.05 10.77 -20.66
N SER A 129 -3.76 11.83 -21.05
CA SER A 129 -5.00 11.71 -21.81
C SER A 129 -4.78 11.07 -23.18
N THR A 130 -3.65 11.33 -23.84
CA THR A 130 -3.31 10.69 -25.12
C THR A 130 -3.04 9.20 -24.92
N MET A 131 -2.26 8.84 -23.90
CA MET A 131 -1.96 7.44 -23.56
C MET A 131 -3.25 6.64 -23.34
N CYS A 132 -4.17 7.16 -22.51
CA CYS A 132 -5.44 6.49 -22.25
C CYS A 132 -6.29 6.34 -23.52
N LYS A 133 -6.43 7.38 -24.34
CA LYS A 133 -7.22 7.32 -25.58
C LYS A 133 -6.69 6.28 -26.56
N GLN A 134 -5.36 6.22 -26.72
CA GLN A 134 -4.73 5.23 -27.59
C GLN A 134 -4.90 3.81 -27.05
N LEU A 135 -4.69 3.60 -25.75
CA LEU A 135 -4.86 2.30 -25.11
C LEU A 135 -6.30 1.79 -25.22
N PHE A 136 -7.28 2.59 -24.82
CA PHE A 136 -8.70 2.21 -24.89
C PHE A 136 -9.19 2.11 -26.33
N GLY A 137 -8.71 2.97 -27.23
CA GLY A 137 -9.01 2.88 -28.65
C GLY A 137 -8.51 1.56 -29.26
N PHE A 138 -7.27 1.16 -28.94
CA PHE A 138 -6.71 -0.10 -29.40
C PHE A 138 -7.47 -1.31 -28.83
N ILE A 139 -7.69 -1.36 -27.52
CA ILE A 139 -8.41 -2.47 -26.88
C ILE A 139 -9.83 -2.58 -27.42
N GLY A 140 -10.55 -1.45 -27.50
CA GLY A 140 -11.92 -1.41 -28.03
C GLY A 140 -11.98 -1.88 -29.48
N PHE A 141 -11.04 -1.43 -30.32
CA PHE A 141 -10.95 -1.86 -31.71
C PHE A 141 -10.64 -3.35 -31.85
N MET A 142 -9.69 -3.88 -31.07
CA MET A 142 -9.35 -5.31 -31.10
C MET A 142 -10.54 -6.17 -30.67
N LEU A 143 -11.23 -5.81 -29.58
CA LEU A 143 -12.42 -6.54 -29.13
C LEU A 143 -13.53 -6.51 -30.17
N PHE A 144 -13.72 -5.38 -30.84
CA PHE A 144 -14.67 -5.27 -31.95
C PHE A 144 -14.29 -6.15 -33.14
N MET A 145 -13.01 -6.21 -33.52
CA MET A 145 -12.53 -7.09 -34.58
C MET A 145 -12.71 -8.58 -34.22
N PHE A 146 -12.46 -8.97 -32.97
CA PHE A 146 -12.73 -10.33 -32.51
C PHE A 146 -14.21 -10.67 -32.57
N TYR A 147 -15.09 -9.75 -32.16
CA TYR A 147 -16.53 -9.91 -32.30
C TYR A 147 -16.94 -10.13 -33.76
N LEU A 148 -16.39 -9.35 -34.70
CA LEU A 148 -16.64 -9.56 -36.13
C LEU A 148 -16.09 -10.90 -36.62
N GLY A 149 -14.90 -11.31 -36.17
CA GLY A 149 -14.31 -12.61 -36.49
C GLY A 149 -15.16 -13.79 -36.02
N GLU A 150 -15.87 -13.64 -34.90
CA GLU A 150 -16.84 -14.63 -34.43
C GLU A 150 -18.12 -14.66 -35.28
N LYS A 151 -18.59 -13.50 -35.76
CA LYS A 151 -19.77 -13.42 -36.65
C LYS A 151 -19.48 -13.91 -38.07
N TYR A 152 -18.25 -13.72 -38.54
CA TYR A 152 -17.80 -14.13 -39.87
C TYR A 152 -16.62 -15.12 -39.75
N PRO A 153 -16.87 -16.33 -39.23
CA PRO A 153 -15.81 -17.30 -39.03
C PRO A 153 -15.29 -17.80 -40.38
N ALA A 154 -13.97 -17.85 -40.52
CA ALA A 154 -13.35 -18.55 -41.62
C ALA A 154 -13.44 -20.06 -41.37
N TYR A 155 -13.90 -20.81 -42.36
CA TYR A 155 -13.94 -22.27 -42.33
C TYR A 155 -13.37 -22.83 -43.62
N GLN A 156 -12.86 -24.06 -43.56
CA GLN A 156 -12.42 -24.78 -44.76
C GLN A 156 -13.65 -25.32 -45.49
N PRO A 157 -13.72 -25.26 -46.84
CA PRO A 157 -14.87 -25.71 -47.62
C PRO A 157 -14.93 -27.24 -47.71
N VAL A 158 -15.04 -27.89 -46.55
CA VAL A 158 -15.11 -29.33 -46.37
C VAL A 158 -16.38 -29.68 -45.60
N ALA A 159 -16.99 -30.81 -45.95
CA ALA A 159 -18.12 -31.35 -45.21
C ALA A 159 -17.71 -31.71 -43.76
N PRO A 160 -18.67 -31.80 -42.82
CA PRO A 160 -18.37 -32.25 -41.46
C PRO A 160 -17.74 -33.64 -41.47
N LYS A 161 -16.81 -33.86 -40.54
CA LYS A 161 -16.11 -35.13 -40.40
C LYS A 161 -17.09 -36.25 -40.05
N GLN A 162 -17.16 -37.26 -40.91
CA GLN A 162 -17.98 -38.45 -40.70
C GLN A 162 -17.28 -39.44 -39.77
N TYR A 163 -18.06 -40.03 -38.86
CA TYR A 163 -17.60 -41.03 -37.89
C TYR A 163 -18.48 -42.29 -37.96
N PRO A 164 -17.91 -43.50 -37.86
CA PRO A 164 -18.68 -44.76 -37.87
C PRO A 164 -19.44 -44.98 -36.55
N TYR A 165 -20.22 -46.07 -36.48
CA TYR A 165 -20.93 -46.54 -35.28
C TYR A 165 -21.80 -45.46 -34.62
N ASN A 166 -22.73 -44.86 -35.38
CA ASN A 166 -23.62 -43.79 -34.92
C ASN A 166 -22.85 -42.63 -34.25
N ASN A 167 -21.84 -42.10 -34.95
CA ASN A 167 -20.97 -41.03 -34.47
C ASN A 167 -20.14 -41.39 -33.21
N LEU A 168 -19.67 -42.64 -33.14
CA LEU A 168 -18.92 -43.21 -32.00
C LEU A 168 -19.69 -43.11 -30.68
N TYR A 169 -20.97 -43.49 -30.69
CA TYR A 169 -21.87 -43.30 -29.56
C TYR A 169 -21.35 -43.96 -28.27
N LEU A 170 -20.94 -45.24 -28.35
CA LEU A 170 -20.45 -45.97 -27.17
C LEU A 170 -19.10 -45.42 -26.70
N GLU A 171 -18.21 -45.09 -27.62
CA GLU A 171 -16.86 -44.59 -27.31
C GLU A 171 -16.88 -43.17 -26.74
N LYS A 172 -17.92 -42.37 -27.05
CA LYS A 172 -18.15 -41.04 -26.46
C LYS A 172 -18.92 -41.08 -25.13
N GLY A 173 -19.15 -42.27 -24.56
CA GLY A 173 -19.83 -42.44 -23.27
C GLY A 173 -21.35 -42.49 -23.36
N GLY A 174 -21.90 -42.86 -24.52
CA GLY A 174 -23.32 -43.15 -24.69
C GLY A 174 -23.77 -44.35 -23.85
N ASP A 175 -25.04 -44.32 -23.46
CA ASP A 175 -25.67 -45.37 -22.65
C ASP A 175 -25.89 -46.64 -23.51
N PRO A 176 -25.27 -47.78 -23.18
CA PRO A 176 -25.35 -49.01 -23.99
C PRO A 176 -26.75 -49.62 -23.99
N GLU A 177 -27.61 -49.27 -23.04
CA GLU A 177 -28.98 -49.79 -22.94
C GLU A 177 -29.95 -49.04 -23.86
N LYS A 178 -29.55 -47.86 -24.36
CA LYS A 178 -30.37 -47.02 -25.23
C LYS A 178 -29.82 -47.07 -26.65
N GLN A 179 -30.70 -47.39 -27.60
CA GLN A 179 -30.35 -47.28 -29.01
C GLN A 179 -30.32 -45.81 -29.43
N PRO A 180 -29.17 -45.29 -29.88
CA PRO A 180 -29.10 -43.94 -30.42
C PRO A 180 -29.80 -43.88 -31.78
N GLU A 181 -30.10 -42.67 -32.25
CA GLU A 181 -30.56 -42.46 -33.62
C GLU A 181 -29.54 -42.99 -34.63
N GLU A 182 -30.03 -43.67 -35.67
CA GLU A 182 -29.18 -44.32 -36.67
C GLU A 182 -28.56 -43.27 -37.60
N VAL A 183 -27.22 -43.18 -37.61
CA VAL A 183 -26.46 -42.25 -38.46
C VAL A 183 -25.65 -43.06 -39.47
N VAL A 184 -26.16 -43.14 -40.70
CA VAL A 184 -25.53 -43.88 -41.81
C VAL A 184 -24.74 -42.94 -42.71
N ASN A 185 -23.45 -43.24 -42.91
CA ASN A 185 -22.60 -42.51 -43.86
C ASN A 185 -22.51 -43.30 -45.18
N TYR A 186 -22.97 -42.69 -46.28
CA TYR A 186 -22.89 -43.27 -47.63
C TYR A 186 -21.61 -42.84 -48.35
N LYS A 187 -21.13 -43.67 -49.29
CA LYS A 187 -20.05 -43.27 -50.20
C LYS A 187 -20.60 -42.31 -51.25
N ILE A 188 -19.87 -41.21 -51.46
CA ILE A 188 -20.16 -40.18 -52.48
C ILE A 188 -19.44 -40.56 -53.78
#